data_AF-A0A812DV02-F1
#
_entry.id   AF-A0A812DV02-F1
#
_cell.length_a   1.000
_cell.length_b   1.000
_cell.length_c   1.000
_cell.angle_alpha   90.00
_cell.angle_beta   90.00
_cell.angle_gamma   90.00
#
_symmetry.space_group_name_H-M   'P 1'
#
loop_
_entity.id
_entity.type
_entity.pdbx_description
1 polymer ?
#
loop_
_entity_poly.entity_id
_entity_poly.type
_entity_poly.pdbx_seq_one_letter_code
_entity_poly.pdbx_strand_id
1 'polypeptide(L)'
;METLLELALRTSTANVDPFKDDLRIQFQKTDLISQLYDILQAKHANPAEFNLSGLEAFSFNYSVKWPLTLVLNRKALMLYQLLFRQLFYCKHVERQLCNLWLQNKSVKLLPAKGYTAAFALRQRMLNFIQNLEYYMMIEVIEPKWHIFLNRMETVSNIDDVLNHHGDFLHSCLEVCMMTNVGLLQIIHKLMVVCITFCNCIKRLNDSLEAKSKESWVTLTNSLQATQKEDIKNKKTAAKVVAEVMDDESTEHLGNMICQFEQNFSQLMLQLLEKIMIYMIQGNGEQTLFCRLDFNGFYTKNCAQFEMFKNSLFSDDLHAQEIQLSSLKLKETMSNIFSDLCPSGMESFHLHTLSDSSNK
;
A
#
# COMPACT_ATOMS: atom_id res chain seq x y z
N MET A 1 -15.12 -16.74 1.04
CA MET A 1 -14.66 -15.34 1.15
C MET A 1 -15.79 -14.46 1.64
N GLU A 2 -16.96 -14.46 0.98
CA GLU A 2 -18.11 -13.67 1.44
C GLU A 2 -18.53 -13.99 2.89
N THR A 3 -18.58 -15.28 3.23
CA THR A 3 -18.82 -15.74 4.61
C THR A 3 -17.79 -15.25 5.63
N LEU A 4 -16.52 -15.06 5.22
CA LEU A 4 -15.47 -14.52 6.08
C LEU A 4 -15.62 -13.01 6.25
N LEU A 5 -16.08 -12.29 5.21
CA LEU A 5 -16.42 -10.88 5.31
C LEU A 5 -17.61 -10.67 6.25
N GLU A 6 -18.68 -11.45 6.10
CA GLU A 6 -19.83 -11.41 7.00
C GLU A 6 -19.42 -11.67 8.45
N LEU A 7 -18.58 -12.68 8.68
CA LEU A 7 -18.04 -12.95 10.02
C LEU A 7 -17.22 -11.75 10.53
N ALA A 8 -16.32 -11.21 9.71
CA ALA A 8 -15.49 -10.07 10.08
C ALA A 8 -16.35 -8.84 10.43
N LEU A 9 -17.37 -8.52 9.63
CA LEU A 9 -18.32 -7.44 9.89
C LEU A 9 -19.08 -7.63 11.20
N ARG A 10 -19.54 -8.85 11.49
CA ARG A 10 -20.26 -9.17 12.74
C ARG A 10 -19.38 -9.12 13.97
N THR A 11 -18.10 -9.49 13.86
CA THR A 11 -17.13 -9.46 14.96
C THR A 11 -16.49 -8.09 15.17
N SER A 12 -16.63 -7.18 14.20
CA SER A 12 -16.10 -5.82 14.26
C SER A 12 -17.06 -4.86 14.96
N THR A 13 -16.55 -3.69 15.34
CA THR A 13 -17.37 -2.55 15.77
C THR A 13 -18.32 -2.06 14.66
N ALA A 14 -18.03 -2.40 13.40
CA ALA A 14 -18.90 -2.11 12.24
C ALA A 14 -20.26 -2.84 12.27
N ASN A 15 -20.47 -3.79 13.19
CA ASN A 15 -21.74 -4.50 13.30
C ASN A 15 -22.95 -3.59 13.59
N VAL A 16 -22.71 -2.37 14.11
CA VAL A 16 -23.77 -1.39 14.40
C VAL A 16 -24.21 -0.59 13.17
N ASP A 17 -23.47 -0.66 12.06
CA ASP A 17 -23.77 0.10 10.84
C ASP A 17 -25.02 -0.48 10.13
N PRO A 18 -26.08 0.31 9.89
CA PRO A 18 -27.27 -0.12 9.15
C PRO A 18 -26.99 -0.55 7.71
N PHE A 19 -25.91 -0.07 7.09
CA PHE A 19 -25.59 -0.30 5.68
C PHE A 19 -24.47 -1.33 5.46
N LYS A 20 -24.05 -2.05 6.51
CA LYS A 20 -22.97 -3.05 6.43
C LYS A 20 -23.22 -4.17 5.40
N ASP A 21 -24.48 -4.49 5.11
CA ASP A 21 -24.88 -5.57 4.20
C ASP A 21 -24.76 -5.18 2.70
N ASP A 22 -24.54 -3.90 2.41
CA ASP A 22 -24.33 -3.37 1.06
C ASP A 22 -22.87 -3.59 0.59
N LEU A 23 -21.95 -3.93 1.50
CA LEU A 23 -20.55 -4.24 1.20
C LEU A 23 -20.39 -5.66 0.65
N ARG A 24 -19.69 -5.81 -0.48
CA ARG A 24 -19.46 -7.08 -1.17
C ARG A 24 -18.00 -7.27 -1.54
N ILE A 25 -17.54 -8.51 -1.62
CA ILE A 25 -16.20 -8.80 -2.16
C ILE A 25 -16.24 -8.83 -3.68
N GLN A 26 -15.25 -8.22 -4.32
CA GLN A 26 -15.03 -8.28 -5.76
C GLN A 26 -13.55 -8.57 -6.05
N PHE A 27 -13.29 -9.40 -7.06
CA PHE A 27 -11.93 -9.65 -7.56
C PHE A 27 -11.69 -8.88 -8.86
N GLN A 28 -10.61 -8.10 -8.87
CA GLN A 28 -10.15 -7.39 -10.05
C GLN A 28 -9.30 -8.30 -10.93
N LYS A 29 -9.37 -8.09 -12.24
CA LYS A 29 -8.60 -8.86 -13.23
C LYS A 29 -7.15 -8.41 -13.34
N THR A 30 -6.86 -7.17 -12.94
CA THR A 30 -5.55 -6.53 -13.03
C THR A 30 -5.10 -6.02 -11.67
N ASP A 31 -3.79 -5.93 -11.46
CA ASP A 31 -3.19 -5.28 -10.29
C ASP A 31 -3.47 -3.77 -10.28
N LEU A 32 -3.17 -3.10 -9.16
CA LEU A 32 -3.45 -1.68 -9.01
C LEU A 32 -2.67 -0.82 -10.02
N ILE A 33 -1.40 -1.16 -10.30
CA ILE A 33 -0.56 -0.36 -11.19
C ILE A 33 -1.06 -0.51 -12.62
N SER A 34 -1.30 -1.74 -13.09
CA SER A 34 -1.87 -1.93 -14.44
C SER A 34 -3.24 -1.29 -14.58
N GLN A 35 -4.12 -1.41 -13.58
CA GLN A 35 -5.43 -0.75 -13.61
C GLN A 35 -5.28 0.77 -13.75
N LEU A 36 -4.39 1.37 -12.97
CA LEU A 36 -4.15 2.81 -13.02
C LEU A 36 -3.47 3.23 -14.33
N TYR A 37 -2.53 2.44 -14.83
CA TYR A 37 -1.86 2.69 -16.11
C TYR A 37 -2.86 2.67 -17.28
N ASP A 38 -3.75 1.68 -17.31
CA ASP A 38 -4.82 1.58 -18.31
C ASP A 38 -5.75 2.80 -18.24
N ILE A 39 -6.12 3.24 -17.03
CA ILE A 39 -6.96 4.42 -16.81
C ILE A 39 -6.25 5.71 -17.27
N LEU A 40 -4.98 5.89 -16.93
CA LEU A 40 -4.24 7.13 -17.20
C LEU A 40 -3.73 7.24 -18.63
N GLN A 41 -3.43 6.13 -19.29
CA GLN A 41 -2.90 6.13 -20.66
C GLN A 41 -3.98 5.85 -21.72
N ALA A 42 -5.22 5.56 -21.33
CA ALA A 42 -6.33 5.17 -22.22
C ALA A 42 -5.94 4.08 -23.23
N LYS A 43 -4.95 3.26 -22.88
CA LYS A 43 -4.45 2.14 -23.67
C LYS A 43 -4.78 0.90 -22.89
N HIS A 44 -5.55 0.01 -23.50
CA HIS A 44 -5.67 -1.36 -22.99
C HIS A 44 -4.30 -2.01 -23.09
N ALA A 45 -3.56 -2.09 -21.97
CA ALA A 45 -2.44 -3.01 -21.93
C ALA A 45 -3.01 -4.41 -22.18
N ASN A 46 -2.37 -5.19 -23.06
CA ASN A 46 -2.65 -6.62 -23.12
C ASN A 46 -2.49 -7.14 -21.68
N PRO A 47 -3.47 -7.92 -21.15
CA PRO A 47 -3.33 -8.53 -19.86
C PRO A 47 -2.19 -9.53 -19.96
N ALA A 48 -0.96 -9.06 -19.73
CA ALA A 48 0.15 -9.94 -19.47
C ALA A 48 -0.33 -10.83 -18.31
N GLU A 49 -0.23 -12.14 -18.50
CA GLU A 49 -0.58 -13.17 -17.53
C GLU A 49 0.32 -13.03 -16.29
N PHE A 50 0.12 -11.98 -15.52
CA PHE A 50 0.67 -11.86 -14.20
C PHE A 50 -0.13 -12.81 -13.33
N ASN A 51 0.56 -13.74 -12.67
CA ASN A 51 -0.01 -14.56 -11.61
C ASN A 51 -0.37 -13.65 -10.43
N LEU A 52 -1.51 -12.96 -10.56
CA LEU A 52 -2.03 -12.01 -9.59
C LEU A 52 -2.36 -12.78 -8.32
N SER A 53 -1.75 -12.40 -7.20
CA SER A 53 -2.11 -13.02 -5.93
C SER A 53 -3.56 -12.66 -5.58
N GLY A 54 -4.25 -13.56 -4.87
CA GLY A 54 -5.62 -13.30 -4.41
C GLY A 54 -5.74 -12.04 -3.54
N LEU A 55 -4.63 -11.59 -2.93
CA LEU A 55 -4.54 -10.35 -2.18
C LEU A 55 -4.49 -9.12 -3.10
N GLU A 56 -3.69 -9.16 -4.18
CA GLU A 56 -3.62 -8.05 -5.13
C GLU A 56 -4.91 -7.92 -5.96
N ALA A 57 -5.59 -9.03 -6.21
CA ALA A 57 -6.90 -9.07 -6.87
C ALA A 57 -8.04 -8.56 -5.98
N PHE A 58 -7.86 -8.52 -4.66
CA PHE A 58 -8.93 -8.23 -3.71
C PHE A 58 -9.39 -6.78 -3.79
N SER A 59 -10.71 -6.57 -3.84
CA SER A 59 -11.35 -5.25 -3.75
C SER A 59 -12.72 -5.36 -3.10
N PHE A 60 -13.22 -4.25 -2.58
CA PHE A 60 -14.61 -4.14 -2.14
C PHE A 60 -15.49 -3.54 -3.22
N ASN A 61 -16.72 -4.00 -3.32
CA ASN A 61 -17.79 -3.36 -4.05
C ASN A 61 -18.88 -2.91 -3.07
N TYR A 62 -19.64 -1.90 -3.44
CA TYR A 62 -20.68 -1.33 -2.60
C TYR A 62 -21.98 -1.18 -3.38
N SER A 63 -23.04 -1.82 -2.89
CA SER A 63 -24.35 -1.84 -3.51
C SER A 63 -25.15 -0.59 -3.15
N VAL A 64 -25.18 0.39 -4.05
CA VAL A 64 -25.96 1.62 -3.86
C VAL A 64 -27.32 1.51 -4.55
N LYS A 65 -28.40 1.77 -3.80
CA LYS A 65 -29.76 1.85 -4.36
C LYS A 65 -30.05 3.25 -4.90
N TRP A 66 -30.92 3.32 -5.91
CA TRP A 66 -31.48 4.60 -6.34
C TRP A 66 -32.23 5.25 -5.16
N PRO A 67 -32.14 6.59 -4.96
CA PRO A 67 -31.55 7.60 -5.83
C PRO A 67 -30.06 7.91 -5.59
N LEU A 68 -29.43 7.32 -4.57
CA LEU A 68 -28.05 7.65 -4.17
C LEU A 68 -27.01 7.32 -5.24
N THR A 69 -27.34 6.46 -6.21
CA THR A 69 -26.53 6.15 -7.38
C THR A 69 -26.19 7.37 -8.25
N LEU A 70 -26.97 8.46 -8.13
CA LEU A 70 -26.68 9.72 -8.82
C LEU A 70 -25.36 10.33 -8.31
N VAL A 71 -25.11 10.27 -7.00
CA VAL A 71 -23.90 10.79 -6.35
C VAL A 71 -22.82 9.73 -6.25
N LEU A 72 -23.17 8.57 -5.67
CA LEU A 72 -22.30 7.40 -5.56
C LEU A 72 -22.38 6.55 -6.82
N ASN A 73 -22.00 7.17 -7.94
CA ASN A 73 -22.01 6.53 -9.25
C ASN A 73 -20.83 5.53 -9.38
N ARG A 74 -20.84 4.76 -10.47
CA ARG A 74 -19.77 3.78 -10.75
C ARG A 74 -18.37 4.40 -10.81
N LYS A 75 -18.25 5.64 -11.27
CA LYS A 75 -16.95 6.35 -11.36
C LYS A 75 -16.42 6.62 -9.95
N ALA A 76 -17.23 7.20 -9.06
CA ALA A 76 -16.85 7.45 -7.67
C ALA A 76 -16.49 6.16 -6.92
N LEU A 77 -17.30 5.10 -7.06
CA LEU A 77 -17.00 3.81 -6.44
C LEU A 77 -15.66 3.23 -6.92
N MET A 78 -15.32 3.38 -8.20
CA MET A 78 -14.03 2.96 -8.73
C MET A 78 -12.87 3.76 -8.13
N LEU A 79 -13.02 5.07 -7.92
CA LEU A 79 -12.00 5.90 -7.25
C LEU A 79 -11.80 5.48 -5.78
N TYR A 80 -12.88 5.20 -5.05
CA TYR A 80 -12.81 4.62 -3.70
C TYR A 80 -12.13 3.26 -3.69
N GLN A 81 -12.42 2.41 -4.68
CA GLN A 81 -11.76 1.10 -4.84
C GLN A 81 -10.26 1.24 -5.03
N LEU A 82 -9.80 2.17 -5.88
CA LEU A 82 -8.37 2.41 -6.08
C LEU A 82 -7.69 2.81 -4.76
N LEU A 83 -8.27 3.77 -4.04
CA LEU A 83 -7.75 4.23 -2.75
C LEU A 83 -7.70 3.09 -1.73
N PHE A 84 -8.78 2.31 -1.65
CA PHE A 84 -8.85 1.12 -0.79
C PHE A 84 -7.75 0.11 -1.13
N ARG A 85 -7.58 -0.24 -2.42
CA ARG A 85 -6.59 -1.24 -2.85
C ARG A 85 -5.17 -0.83 -2.46
N GLN A 86 -4.83 0.45 -2.58
CA GLN A 86 -3.54 0.98 -2.16
C GLN A 86 -3.34 0.84 -0.65
N LEU A 87 -4.29 1.35 0.15
CA LEU A 87 -4.24 1.26 1.62
C LEU A 87 -4.19 -0.19 2.11
N PHE A 88 -4.99 -1.06 1.49
CA PHE A 88 -5.07 -2.48 1.82
C PHE A 88 -3.73 -3.17 1.59
N TYR A 89 -3.06 -2.89 0.47
CA TYR A 89 -1.76 -3.47 0.18
C TYR A 89 -0.68 -2.97 1.13
N CYS A 90 -0.67 -1.67 1.46
CA CYS A 90 0.23 -1.15 2.50
C CYS A 90 0.01 -1.87 3.83
N LYS A 91 -1.26 -2.03 4.24
CA LYS A 91 -1.61 -2.70 5.49
C LYS A 91 -1.21 -4.16 5.53
N HIS A 92 -1.28 -4.84 4.40
CA HIS A 92 -0.79 -6.20 4.27
C HIS A 92 0.73 -6.25 4.50
N VAL A 93 1.49 -5.40 3.83
CA VAL A 93 2.96 -5.35 3.94
C VAL A 93 3.39 -5.04 5.37
N GLU A 94 2.75 -4.08 6.03
CA GLU A 94 3.00 -3.76 7.44
C GLU A 94 2.76 -4.99 8.34
N ARG A 95 1.61 -5.66 8.16
CA ARG A 95 1.29 -6.88 8.93
C ARG A 95 2.30 -7.99 8.72
N GLN A 96 2.79 -8.19 7.49
CA GLN A 96 3.82 -9.20 7.21
C GLN A 96 5.15 -8.88 7.93
N LEU A 97 5.59 -7.62 7.91
CA LEU A 97 6.79 -7.16 8.61
C LEU A 97 6.66 -7.26 10.15
N CYS A 98 5.46 -7.06 10.68
CA CYS A 98 5.15 -7.23 12.10
C CYS A 98 5.06 -8.71 12.50
N ASN A 99 4.48 -9.57 11.66
CA ASN A 99 4.36 -11.01 11.95
C ASN A 99 5.73 -11.71 11.99
N LEU A 100 6.67 -11.31 11.14
CA LEU A 100 8.05 -11.79 11.23
C LEU A 100 8.68 -11.57 12.61
N TRP A 101 8.38 -10.44 13.25
CA TRP A 101 8.88 -10.15 14.59
C TRP A 101 8.33 -11.12 15.64
N LEU A 102 7.06 -11.49 15.54
CA LEU A 102 6.42 -12.44 16.46
C LEU A 102 6.99 -13.84 16.28
N GLN A 103 7.23 -14.27 15.03
CA GLN A 103 7.84 -15.55 14.72
C GLN A 103 9.32 -15.61 15.13
N ASN A 104 10.06 -14.50 15.04
CA ASN A 104 11.44 -14.45 15.52
C ASN A 104 11.59 -14.51 17.05
N LYS A 105 10.51 -14.36 17.84
CA LYS A 105 10.59 -14.49 19.30
C LYS A 105 10.96 -15.91 19.75
N SER A 106 10.64 -16.95 18.97
CA SER A 106 11.07 -18.35 19.24
C SER A 106 12.53 -18.60 18.87
N VAL A 107 13.10 -17.83 17.93
CA VAL A 107 14.47 -17.95 17.40
C VAL A 107 15.48 -17.03 18.12
N LYS A 108 15.09 -16.41 19.24
CA LYS A 108 15.94 -15.55 20.11
C LYS A 108 17.25 -16.17 20.62
N LEU A 109 17.54 -17.42 20.26
CA LEU A 109 18.70 -18.17 20.72
C LEU A 109 19.91 -18.12 19.77
N LEU A 110 19.84 -17.42 18.62
CA LEU A 110 20.91 -17.43 17.62
C LEU A 110 21.66 -16.10 17.52
N PRO A 111 22.89 -16.00 18.06
CA PRO A 111 23.79 -14.89 17.82
C PRO A 111 24.52 -15.11 16.48
N ALA A 112 23.80 -15.08 15.36
CA ALA A 112 24.43 -15.07 14.04
C ALA A 112 24.49 -13.62 13.50
N LYS A 113 25.67 -13.18 13.04
CA LYS A 113 25.95 -11.80 12.61
C LYS A 113 24.94 -11.26 11.57
N GLY A 114 24.33 -12.13 10.75
CA GLY A 114 23.30 -11.77 9.78
C GLY A 114 21.92 -11.42 10.37
N TYR A 115 21.59 -11.92 11.57
CA TYR A 115 20.27 -11.68 12.17
C TYR A 115 20.10 -10.24 12.63
N THR A 116 21.11 -9.66 13.28
CA THR A 116 21.06 -8.26 13.73
C THR A 116 20.86 -7.31 12.55
N ALA A 117 21.59 -7.54 11.44
CA ALA A 117 21.41 -6.79 10.20
C ALA A 117 19.99 -6.96 9.62
N ALA A 118 19.45 -8.19 9.62
CA ALA A 118 18.09 -8.45 9.18
C ALA A 118 17.05 -7.70 10.04
N PHE A 119 17.23 -7.64 11.37
CA PHE A 119 16.34 -6.88 12.25
C PHE A 119 16.40 -5.38 11.99
N ALA A 120 17.60 -4.83 11.79
CA ALA A 120 17.79 -3.43 11.46
C ALA A 120 17.10 -3.08 10.12
N LEU A 121 17.33 -3.90 9.09
CA LEU A 121 16.68 -3.72 7.78
C LEU A 121 15.16 -3.82 7.89
N ARG A 122 14.63 -4.83 8.59
CA ARG A 122 13.19 -4.98 8.85
C ARG A 122 12.62 -3.74 9.52
N GLN A 123 13.32 -3.17 10.49
CA GLN A 123 12.86 -1.96 11.18
C GLN A 123 12.82 -0.75 10.24
N ARG A 124 13.79 -0.61 9.33
CA ARG A 124 13.79 0.43 8.30
C ARG A 124 12.62 0.27 7.33
N MET A 125 12.36 -0.96 6.87
CA MET A 125 11.21 -1.29 6.02
C MET A 125 9.88 -1.01 6.72
N LEU A 126 9.77 -1.36 8.00
CA LEU A 126 8.58 -1.11 8.81
C LEU A 126 8.34 0.39 9.01
N ASN A 127 9.40 1.15 9.32
CA ASN A 127 9.30 2.59 9.45
C ASN A 127 8.83 3.24 8.15
N PHE A 128 9.34 2.79 6.99
CA PHE A 128 8.89 3.26 5.69
C PHE A 128 7.38 3.05 5.49
N ILE A 129 6.88 1.82 5.66
CA ILE A 129 5.47 1.52 5.37
C ILE A 129 4.52 2.21 6.36
N GLN A 130 4.91 2.32 7.64
CA GLN A 130 4.11 2.99 8.65
C GLN A 130 4.02 4.50 8.42
N ASN A 131 5.12 5.15 8.02
CA ASN A 131 5.08 6.57 7.67
C ASN A 131 4.26 6.83 6.40
N LEU A 132 4.31 5.92 5.42
CA LEU A 132 3.48 6.02 4.21
C LEU A 132 1.97 5.86 4.54
N GLU A 133 1.61 4.86 5.36
CA GLU A 133 0.24 4.68 5.84
C GLU A 133 -0.26 5.89 6.64
N TYR A 134 0.56 6.39 7.55
CA TYR A 134 0.23 7.54 8.38
C TYR A 134 -0.03 8.78 7.52
N TYR A 135 0.85 9.06 6.54
CA TYR A 135 0.66 10.16 5.61
C TYR A 135 -0.69 10.05 4.89
N MET A 136 -0.95 8.90 4.24
CA MET A 136 -2.19 8.71 3.48
C MET A 136 -3.44 8.86 4.36
N MET A 137 -3.47 8.23 5.53
CA MET A 137 -4.68 8.24 6.37
C MET A 137 -4.86 9.55 7.15
N ILE A 138 -3.82 9.99 7.86
CA ILE A 138 -3.94 11.05 8.88
C ILE A 138 -3.66 12.44 8.31
N GLU A 139 -2.77 12.56 7.33
CA GLU A 139 -2.43 13.88 6.77
C GLU A 139 -3.20 14.21 5.50
N VAL A 140 -3.63 13.18 4.75
CA VAL A 140 -4.31 13.38 3.48
C VAL A 140 -5.81 13.09 3.59
N ILE A 141 -6.21 11.87 3.92
CA ILE A 141 -7.62 11.46 3.88
C ILE A 141 -8.43 12.16 4.97
N GLU A 142 -8.00 12.10 6.24
CA GLU A 142 -8.75 12.64 7.37
C GLU A 142 -9.01 14.17 7.23
N PRO A 143 -8.00 15.02 6.92
CA PRO A 143 -8.24 16.45 6.81
C PRO A 143 -9.10 16.81 5.60
N LYS A 144 -8.91 16.13 4.47
CA LYS A 144 -9.74 16.34 3.27
C LYS A 144 -11.18 15.90 3.50
N TRP A 145 -11.39 14.82 4.25
CA TRP A 145 -12.72 14.37 4.65
C TRP A 145 -13.41 15.41 5.54
N HIS A 146 -12.70 15.99 6.51
CA HIS A 146 -13.23 17.06 7.35
C HIS A 146 -13.64 18.30 6.53
N ILE A 147 -12.79 18.73 5.58
CA ILE A 147 -13.12 19.84 4.66
C ILE A 147 -14.36 19.51 3.82
N PHE A 148 -14.45 18.28 3.30
CA PHE A 148 -15.61 17.82 2.54
C PHE A 148 -16.90 17.89 3.37
N LEU A 149 -16.89 17.37 4.61
CA LEU A 149 -18.05 17.45 5.50
C LEU A 149 -18.48 18.89 5.78
N ASN A 150 -17.54 19.79 6.07
CA ASN A 150 -17.86 21.20 6.31
C ASN A 150 -18.47 21.88 5.07
N ARG A 151 -18.00 21.54 3.86
CA ARG A 151 -18.59 22.05 2.62
C ARG A 151 -19.99 21.49 2.41
N MET A 152 -20.20 20.20 2.71
CA MET A 152 -21.50 19.53 2.58
C MET A 152 -22.61 20.16 3.44
N GLU A 153 -22.27 20.79 4.57
CA GLU A 153 -23.24 21.54 5.39
C GLU A 153 -23.80 22.79 4.69
N THR A 154 -23.05 23.35 3.74
CA THR A 154 -23.41 24.61 3.05
C THR A 154 -24.04 24.41 1.67
N VAL A 155 -24.23 23.16 1.25
CA VAL A 155 -24.70 22.81 -0.09
C VAL A 155 -26.18 23.15 -0.29
N SER A 156 -26.49 23.79 -1.43
CA SER A 156 -27.84 24.23 -1.77
C SER A 156 -28.51 23.39 -2.86
N ASN A 157 -27.73 22.70 -3.68
CA ASN A 157 -28.23 21.94 -4.84
C ASN A 157 -27.44 20.63 -5.04
N ILE A 158 -27.95 19.76 -5.91
CA ILE A 158 -27.33 18.44 -6.16
C ILE A 158 -25.99 18.55 -6.91
N ASP A 159 -25.81 19.57 -7.73
CA ASP A 159 -24.58 19.76 -8.50
C ASP A 159 -23.42 20.14 -7.58
N ASP A 160 -23.65 20.95 -6.56
CA ASP A 160 -22.70 21.27 -5.50
C ASP A 160 -22.26 19.99 -4.75
N VAL A 161 -23.19 19.07 -4.45
CA VAL A 161 -22.87 17.77 -3.84
C VAL A 161 -21.93 16.98 -4.74
N LEU A 162 -22.26 16.87 -6.03
CA LEU A 162 -21.46 16.14 -7.01
C LEU A 162 -20.06 16.73 -7.14
N ASN A 163 -19.96 18.06 -7.20
CA ASN A 163 -18.69 18.77 -7.32
C ASN A 163 -17.83 18.58 -6.07
N HIS A 164 -18.36 18.83 -4.86
CA HIS A 164 -17.58 18.70 -3.63
C HIS A 164 -17.13 17.25 -3.36
N HIS A 165 -17.98 16.28 -3.68
CA HIS A 165 -17.62 14.86 -3.57
C HIS A 165 -16.55 14.47 -4.60
N GLY A 166 -16.67 14.94 -5.85
CA GLY A 166 -15.65 14.75 -6.88
C GLY A 166 -14.31 15.37 -6.51
N ASP A 167 -14.31 16.61 -6.02
CA ASP A 167 -13.13 17.34 -5.57
C ASP A 167 -12.42 16.62 -4.42
N PHE A 168 -13.19 16.10 -3.44
CA PHE A 168 -12.65 15.31 -2.35
C PHE A 168 -11.90 14.07 -2.86
N LEU A 169 -12.56 13.26 -3.70
CA LEU A 169 -11.97 12.04 -4.25
C LEU A 169 -10.74 12.32 -5.10
N HIS A 170 -10.81 13.32 -5.99
CA HIS A 170 -9.69 13.73 -6.83
C HIS A 170 -8.50 14.16 -5.97
N SER A 171 -8.76 15.03 -4.99
CA SER A 171 -7.74 15.54 -4.08
C SER A 171 -7.08 14.43 -3.26
N CYS A 172 -7.82 13.41 -2.82
CA CYS A 172 -7.25 12.26 -2.12
C CYS A 172 -6.33 11.44 -3.03
N LEU A 173 -6.77 11.11 -4.26
CA LEU A 173 -5.95 10.32 -5.19
C LEU A 173 -4.67 11.03 -5.62
N GLU A 174 -4.76 12.34 -5.89
CA GLU A 174 -3.63 13.16 -6.28
C GLU A 174 -2.58 13.22 -5.17
N VAL A 175 -2.99 13.58 -3.95
CA VAL A 175 -2.07 13.77 -2.84
C VAL A 175 -1.55 12.44 -2.27
N CYS A 176 -2.30 11.33 -2.38
CA CYS A 176 -1.80 9.99 -2.11
C CYS A 176 -0.82 9.45 -3.18
N MET A 177 -0.36 10.29 -4.11
CA MET A 177 0.63 9.96 -5.15
C MET A 177 0.15 8.89 -6.12
N MET A 178 -1.17 8.71 -6.23
CA MET A 178 -1.78 7.74 -7.14
C MET A 178 -1.92 8.29 -8.56
N THR A 179 -1.72 9.58 -8.79
CA THR A 179 -1.74 10.18 -10.14
C THR A 179 -0.38 10.08 -10.84
N ASN A 180 0.71 9.97 -10.08
CA ASN A 180 2.06 9.83 -10.63
C ASN A 180 2.47 8.34 -10.68
N VAL A 181 2.24 7.71 -11.83
CA VAL A 181 2.59 6.30 -12.08
C VAL A 181 4.06 6.02 -11.74
N GLY A 182 4.96 6.96 -12.02
CA GLY A 182 6.39 6.81 -11.77
C GLY A 182 6.77 6.78 -10.28
N LEU A 183 6.02 7.48 -9.42
CA LEU A 183 6.15 7.40 -7.96
C LEU A 183 5.51 6.12 -7.42
N LEU A 184 4.29 5.83 -7.86
CA LEU A 184 3.55 4.64 -7.43
C LEU A 184 4.31 3.35 -7.75
N GLN A 185 4.97 3.26 -8.90
CA GLN A 185 5.81 2.12 -9.27
C GLN A 185 6.98 1.92 -8.31
N ILE A 186 7.63 2.98 -7.84
CA ILE A 186 8.74 2.86 -6.88
C ILE A 186 8.20 2.43 -5.52
N ILE A 187 7.11 3.04 -5.06
CA ILE A 187 6.42 2.67 -3.81
C ILE A 187 6.04 1.18 -3.82
N HIS A 188 5.47 0.69 -4.92
CA HIS A 188 5.09 -0.72 -5.03
C HIS A 188 6.30 -1.65 -5.13
N LYS A 189 7.35 -1.27 -5.87
CA LYS A 189 8.63 -2.02 -5.87
C LYS A 189 9.21 -2.14 -4.47
N LEU A 190 9.20 -1.07 -3.67
CA LEU A 190 9.60 -1.10 -2.26
C LEU A 190 8.75 -2.08 -1.45
N MET A 191 7.43 -2.05 -1.61
CA MET A 191 6.52 -3.00 -0.95
C MET A 191 6.79 -4.46 -1.35
N VAL A 192 7.05 -4.73 -2.64
CA VAL A 192 7.41 -6.08 -3.12
C VAL A 192 8.75 -6.54 -2.53
N VAL A 193 9.74 -5.66 -2.41
CA VAL A 193 11.01 -5.96 -1.74
C VAL A 193 10.76 -6.31 -0.27
N CYS A 194 9.91 -5.57 0.45
CA CYS A 194 9.53 -5.89 1.83
C CYS A 194 8.88 -7.28 1.95
N ILE A 195 7.94 -7.62 1.07
CA ILE A 195 7.28 -8.95 1.07
C ILE A 195 8.27 -10.06 0.75
N THR A 196 9.12 -9.86 -0.25
CA THR A 196 10.13 -10.84 -0.67
C THR A 196 11.12 -11.10 0.47
N PHE A 197 11.56 -10.04 1.15
CA PHE A 197 12.36 -10.12 2.37
C PHE A 197 11.62 -10.92 3.46
N CYS A 198 10.33 -10.63 3.71
CA CYS A 198 9.53 -11.37 4.69
C CYS A 198 9.48 -12.86 4.39
N ASN A 199 9.11 -13.22 3.16
CA ASN A 199 8.99 -14.62 2.74
C ASN A 199 10.34 -15.36 2.83
N CYS A 200 11.43 -14.67 2.50
CA CYS A 200 12.78 -15.21 2.61
C CYS A 200 13.16 -15.54 4.06
N ILE A 201 13.04 -14.56 4.97
CA ILE A 201 13.33 -14.76 6.39
C ILE A 201 12.45 -15.84 7.00
N LYS A 202 11.16 -15.86 6.64
CA LYS A 202 10.22 -16.88 7.13
C LYS A 202 10.67 -18.29 6.72
N ARG A 203 11.03 -18.50 5.44
CA ARG A 203 11.54 -19.78 4.95
C ARG A 203 12.82 -20.21 5.66
N LEU A 204 13.70 -19.27 5.96
CA LEU A 204 14.93 -19.54 6.71
C LEU A 204 14.63 -20.00 8.14
N ASN A 205 13.70 -19.32 8.83
CA ASN A 205 13.25 -19.72 10.15
C ASN A 205 12.61 -21.10 10.14
N ASP A 206 11.71 -21.37 9.19
CA ASP A 206 11.02 -22.67 9.08
C ASP A 206 12.04 -23.81 8.87
N SER A 207 13.07 -23.58 8.05
CA SER A 207 14.19 -24.53 7.83
C SER A 207 15.01 -24.77 9.10
N LEU A 208 15.30 -23.72 9.86
CA LEU A 208 16.04 -23.83 11.12
C LEU A 208 15.22 -24.55 12.20
N GLU A 209 13.92 -24.25 12.30
CA GLU A 209 13.02 -24.96 13.20
C GLU A 209 12.94 -26.46 12.85
N ALA A 210 12.87 -26.81 11.56
CA ALA A 210 12.88 -28.21 11.12
C ALA A 210 14.17 -28.94 11.52
N LYS A 211 15.34 -28.36 11.21
CA LYS A 211 16.66 -28.92 11.61
C LYS A 211 16.79 -29.05 13.13
N SER A 212 16.29 -28.08 13.89
CA SER A 212 16.30 -28.15 15.35
C SER A 212 15.48 -29.34 15.86
N LYS A 213 14.27 -29.56 15.31
CA LYS A 213 13.37 -30.66 15.70
C LYS A 213 13.94 -32.03 15.34
N GLU A 214 14.54 -32.18 14.16
CA GLU A 214 15.20 -33.43 13.73
C GLU A 214 16.38 -33.80 14.65
N SER A 215 17.18 -32.81 15.03
CA SER A 215 18.30 -33.00 15.97
C SER A 215 17.79 -33.37 17.37
N TRP A 216 16.72 -32.72 17.84
CA TRP A 216 16.06 -33.10 19.10
C TRP A 216 15.55 -34.53 19.10
N VAL A 217 14.84 -34.97 18.06
CA VAL A 217 14.34 -36.34 17.95
C VAL A 217 15.49 -37.35 17.97
N THR A 218 16.61 -37.04 17.30
CA THR A 218 17.82 -37.88 17.29
C THR A 218 18.47 -37.97 18.68
N LEU A 219 18.54 -36.84 19.40
CA LEU A 219 19.09 -36.78 20.75
C LEU A 219 18.20 -37.50 21.77
N THR A 220 16.87 -37.34 21.68
CA THR A 220 15.90 -38.01 22.58
C THR A 220 15.80 -39.50 22.32
N ASN A 221 15.97 -39.95 21.07
CA ASN A 221 16.04 -41.38 20.77
C ASN A 221 17.32 -42.02 21.32
N SER A 222 18.38 -41.23 21.53
CA SER A 222 19.65 -41.66 22.10
C SER A 222 19.67 -41.58 23.64
N LEU A 223 18.75 -40.83 24.26
CA LEU A 223 18.69 -40.61 25.70
C LEU A 223 17.32 -41.02 26.25
N GLN A 224 17.23 -42.22 26.84
CA GLN A 224 16.06 -42.62 27.64
C GLN A 224 15.95 -41.72 28.89
N ALA A 225 15.03 -40.76 28.79
CA ALA A 225 14.47 -39.79 29.74
C ALA A 225 14.87 -39.86 31.23
N THR A 226 15.30 -38.70 31.79
CA THR A 226 15.03 -38.35 33.20
C THR A 226 14.58 -36.88 33.34
N GLN A 227 13.53 -36.67 34.15
CA GLN A 227 12.61 -35.51 34.13
C GLN A 227 13.08 -34.24 34.88
N LYS A 228 14.27 -33.69 34.63
CA LYS A 228 14.73 -32.45 35.33
C LYS A 228 15.31 -31.33 34.43
N GLU A 229 14.76 -31.16 33.23
CA GLU A 229 15.60 -30.70 32.11
C GLU A 229 15.17 -29.40 31.39
N ASP A 230 14.01 -28.81 31.64
CA ASP A 230 13.48 -27.71 30.78
C ASP A 230 14.32 -26.41 30.74
N ILE A 231 15.08 -26.08 31.79
CA ILE A 231 15.91 -24.85 31.84
C ILE A 231 17.33 -25.10 31.29
N LYS A 232 17.89 -26.30 31.50
CA LYS A 232 19.15 -26.70 30.87
C LYS A 232 18.97 -26.94 29.37
N ASN A 233 17.79 -27.44 28.98
CA ASN A 233 17.41 -27.74 27.60
C ASN A 233 17.38 -26.53 26.67
N LYS A 234 17.01 -25.34 27.14
CA LYS A 234 17.11 -24.11 26.31
C LYS A 234 18.56 -23.71 26.02
N LYS A 235 19.45 -23.84 27.01
CA LYS A 235 20.89 -23.53 26.83
C LYS A 235 21.58 -24.53 25.91
N THR A 236 21.22 -25.81 25.98
CA THR A 236 21.74 -26.84 25.05
C THR A 236 21.11 -26.71 23.66
N ALA A 237 19.84 -26.31 23.51
CA ALA A 237 19.25 -25.97 22.21
C ALA A 237 20.03 -24.85 21.50
N ALA A 238 20.34 -23.76 22.21
CA ALA A 238 21.12 -22.64 21.69
C ALA A 238 22.50 -23.10 21.22
N LYS A 239 23.14 -23.95 22.01
CA LYS A 239 24.49 -24.45 21.73
C LYS A 239 24.51 -25.41 20.54
N VAL A 240 23.54 -26.32 20.45
CA VAL A 240 23.40 -27.28 19.34
C VAL A 240 23.03 -26.56 18.05
N VAL A 241 22.14 -25.56 18.06
CA VAL A 241 21.83 -24.81 16.83
C VAL A 241 22.97 -23.89 16.42
N ALA A 242 23.75 -23.34 17.37
CA ALA A 242 24.98 -22.62 17.07
C ALA A 242 26.09 -23.53 16.50
N GLU A 243 26.14 -24.81 16.88
CA GLU A 243 27.05 -25.82 16.33
C GLU A 243 26.56 -26.39 14.98
N VAL A 244 25.25 -26.36 14.70
CA VAL A 244 24.62 -26.83 13.44
C VAL A 244 24.60 -25.75 12.34
N MET A 245 24.70 -24.47 12.71
CA MET A 245 24.90 -23.39 11.74
C MET A 245 26.36 -23.40 11.27
N ASP A 246 26.60 -24.05 10.15
CA ASP A 246 27.87 -23.96 9.43
C ASP A 246 28.18 -22.49 9.11
N ASP A 247 29.43 -22.07 9.26
CA ASP A 247 29.88 -20.67 9.13
C ASP A 247 29.50 -20.12 7.73
N GLU A 248 29.60 -20.98 6.71
CA GLU A 248 29.22 -20.72 5.31
C GLU A 248 27.74 -20.33 5.15
N SER A 249 26.84 -20.97 5.90
CA SER A 249 25.40 -20.67 5.86
C SER A 249 25.06 -19.31 6.50
N THR A 250 25.86 -18.89 7.48
CA THR A 250 25.69 -17.60 8.16
C THR A 250 26.23 -16.45 7.32
N GLU A 251 27.31 -16.69 6.57
CA GLU A 251 27.88 -15.76 5.62
C GLU A 251 26.95 -15.55 4.41
N HIS A 252 26.40 -16.64 3.86
CA HIS A 252 25.41 -16.56 2.78
C HIS A 252 24.18 -15.73 3.18
N LEU A 253 23.67 -15.93 4.41
CA LEU A 253 22.60 -15.11 4.97
C LEU A 253 23.02 -13.64 5.05
N GLY A 254 24.19 -13.34 5.61
CA GLY A 254 24.72 -11.97 5.69
C GLY A 254 24.77 -11.27 4.33
N ASN A 255 25.27 -11.98 3.31
CA ASN A 255 25.35 -11.48 1.94
C ASN A 255 23.97 -11.20 1.32
N MET A 256 23.01 -12.09 1.51
CA MET A 256 21.62 -11.87 1.08
C MET A 256 20.99 -10.65 1.74
N ILE A 257 21.17 -10.47 3.05
CA ILE A 257 20.63 -9.31 3.78
C ILE A 257 21.27 -8.02 3.27
N CYS A 258 22.58 -8.03 3.00
CA CYS A 258 23.29 -6.90 2.42
C CYS A 258 22.71 -6.51 1.04
N GLN A 259 22.41 -7.50 0.19
CA GLN A 259 21.76 -7.26 -1.12
C GLN A 259 20.36 -6.63 -0.97
N PHE A 260 19.53 -7.13 -0.04
CA PHE A 260 18.24 -6.53 0.25
C PHE A 260 18.38 -5.09 0.77
N GLU A 261 19.34 -4.85 1.66
CA GLU A 261 19.60 -3.52 2.21
C GLU A 261 20.04 -2.52 1.15
N GLN A 262 20.94 -2.91 0.25
CA GLN A 262 21.41 -2.07 -0.86
C GLN A 262 20.26 -1.74 -1.82
N ASN A 263 19.50 -2.76 -2.24
CA ASN A 263 18.36 -2.57 -3.13
C ASN A 263 17.28 -1.67 -2.50
N PHE A 264 16.91 -1.94 -1.25
CA PHE A 264 15.93 -1.11 -0.53
C PHE A 264 16.41 0.33 -0.39
N SER A 265 17.67 0.54 -0.04
CA SER A 265 18.24 1.89 0.11
C SER A 265 18.27 2.65 -1.22
N GLN A 266 18.62 1.99 -2.32
CA GLN A 266 18.60 2.59 -3.66
C GLN A 266 17.19 3.01 -4.07
N LEU A 267 16.19 2.14 -3.88
CA LEU A 267 14.80 2.45 -4.19
C LEU A 267 14.25 3.58 -3.29
N MET A 268 14.64 3.63 -2.01
CA MET A 268 14.27 4.72 -1.11
C MET A 268 14.85 6.07 -1.56
N LEU A 269 16.10 6.10 -2.02
CA LEU A 269 16.72 7.31 -2.55
C LEU A 269 16.02 7.78 -3.83
N GLN A 270 15.73 6.87 -4.76
CA GLN A 270 14.97 7.18 -5.97
C GLN A 270 13.56 7.72 -5.64
N LEU A 271 12.91 7.17 -4.61
CA LEU A 271 11.61 7.66 -4.16
C LEU A 271 11.73 9.09 -3.63
N LEU A 272 12.68 9.35 -2.72
CA LEU A 272 12.89 10.67 -2.14
C LEU A 272 13.25 11.72 -3.19
N GLU A 273 14.09 11.36 -4.17
CA GLU A 273 14.44 12.21 -5.30
C GLU A 273 13.20 12.60 -6.11
N LYS A 274 12.38 11.61 -6.51
CA LYS A 274 11.15 11.87 -7.26
C LYS A 274 10.12 12.66 -6.46
N ILE A 275 9.98 12.39 -5.16
CA ILE A 275 9.11 13.18 -4.29
C ILE A 275 9.61 14.62 -4.24
N MET A 276 10.91 14.85 -4.13
CA MET A 276 11.47 16.20 -4.09
C MET A 276 11.23 16.96 -5.40
N ILE A 277 11.43 16.30 -6.54
CA ILE A 277 11.07 16.88 -7.84
C ILE A 277 9.59 17.23 -7.83
N TYR A 278 8.70 16.30 -7.45
CA TYR A 278 7.25 16.50 -7.40
C TYR A 278 6.83 17.66 -6.49
N MET A 279 7.51 17.85 -5.35
CA MET A 279 7.30 19.00 -4.46
C MET A 279 7.67 20.32 -5.14
N ILE A 280 8.78 20.37 -5.87
CA ILE A 280 9.24 21.58 -6.57
C ILE A 280 8.31 21.96 -7.72
N GLN A 281 7.60 21.01 -8.31
CA GLN A 281 6.56 21.29 -9.31
C GLN A 281 5.28 21.92 -8.72
N GLY A 282 5.24 22.19 -7.40
CA GLY A 282 4.12 22.81 -6.70
C GLY A 282 2.95 21.86 -6.39
N ASN A 283 3.11 20.56 -6.68
CA ASN A 283 2.04 19.57 -6.55
C ASN A 283 2.18 18.66 -5.31
N GLY A 284 3.28 18.78 -4.56
CA GLY A 284 3.60 17.92 -3.42
C GLY A 284 3.57 18.64 -2.08
N GLU A 285 2.98 18.00 -1.06
CA GLU A 285 3.07 18.45 0.33
C GLU A 285 4.44 18.05 0.93
N GLN A 286 5.12 18.98 1.62
CA GLN A 286 6.46 18.77 2.20
C GLN A 286 6.50 17.70 3.32
N THR A 287 5.33 17.33 3.82
CA THR A 287 5.14 16.50 5.01
C THR A 287 5.59 15.05 4.81
N LEU A 288 5.34 14.45 3.63
CA LEU A 288 5.77 13.08 3.37
C LEU A 288 7.29 12.98 3.27
N PHE A 289 7.92 13.91 2.57
CA PHE A 289 9.38 13.92 2.39
C PHE A 289 10.12 13.95 3.74
N CYS A 290 9.75 14.89 4.60
CA CYS A 290 10.34 15.04 5.94
C CYS A 290 10.13 13.81 6.83
N ARG A 291 9.02 13.08 6.66
CA ARG A 291 8.75 11.84 7.40
C ARG A 291 9.55 10.64 6.89
N LEU A 292 9.67 10.52 5.57
CA LEU A 292 10.41 9.42 4.96
C LEU A 292 11.92 9.58 5.17
N ASP A 293 12.43 10.82 5.14
CA ASP A 293 13.82 11.14 5.50
C ASP A 293 14.00 11.26 7.02
N PHE A 294 13.82 10.14 7.72
CA PHE A 294 13.90 10.01 9.17
C PHE A 294 15.13 10.74 9.76
N ASN A 295 14.94 11.92 10.35
CA ASN A 295 16.01 12.75 10.93
C ASN A 295 17.17 13.06 9.96
N GLY A 296 16.91 13.09 8.66
CA GLY A 296 17.95 13.25 7.65
C GLY A 296 18.80 12.01 7.43
N PHE A 297 18.34 10.81 7.81
CA PHE A 297 19.13 9.57 7.66
C PHE A 297 19.58 9.38 6.20
N TYR A 298 18.69 9.57 5.24
CA TYR A 298 19.03 9.41 3.82
C TYR A 298 19.78 10.62 3.29
N THR A 299 19.41 11.83 3.73
CA THR A 299 20.14 13.06 3.37
C THR A 299 21.59 13.05 3.85
N LYS A 300 21.87 12.57 5.06
CA LYS A 300 23.21 12.56 5.67
C LYS A 300 24.08 11.40 5.18
N ASN A 301 23.47 10.25 4.90
CA ASN A 301 24.20 9.06 4.48
C ASN A 301 24.42 8.98 2.97
N CYS A 302 23.84 9.92 2.19
CA CYS A 302 24.00 9.98 0.75
C CYS A 302 24.47 11.36 0.31
N ALA A 303 25.80 11.52 0.18
CA ALA A 303 26.40 12.76 -0.31
C ALA A 303 25.87 13.19 -1.69
N GLN A 304 25.50 12.22 -2.55
CA GLN A 304 24.87 12.50 -3.84
C GLN A 304 23.50 13.18 -3.70
N PHE A 305 22.72 12.78 -2.69
CA PHE A 305 21.42 13.37 -2.42
C PHE A 305 21.55 14.79 -1.84
N GLU A 306 22.54 15.03 -0.99
CA GLU A 306 22.84 16.37 -0.47
C GLU A 306 23.30 17.32 -1.60
N MET A 307 24.13 16.86 -2.53
CA MET A 307 24.52 17.63 -3.72
C MET A 307 23.33 17.93 -4.64
N PHE A 308 22.46 16.95 -4.88
CA PHE A 308 21.24 17.12 -5.67
C PHE A 308 20.29 18.13 -5.04
N LYS A 309 20.07 18.03 -3.72
CA LYS A 309 19.27 18.99 -2.95
C LYS A 309 19.83 20.40 -3.11
N ASN A 310 21.12 20.59 -2.92
CA ASN A 310 21.76 21.90 -3.04
C ASN A 310 21.68 22.44 -4.48
N SER A 311 21.80 21.59 -5.50
CA SER A 311 21.66 21.97 -6.91
C SER A 311 20.24 22.43 -7.25
N LEU A 312 19.19 21.72 -6.79
CA LEU A 312 17.81 22.08 -7.10
C LEU A 312 17.35 23.39 -6.46
N PHE A 313 17.86 23.74 -5.28
CA PHE A 313 17.56 25.02 -4.62
C PHE A 313 18.44 26.18 -5.10
N SER A 314 19.39 25.93 -6.01
CA SER A 314 20.27 26.97 -6.58
C SER A 314 19.79 27.51 -7.93
N ASP A 315 19.00 26.73 -8.68
CA ASP A 315 18.57 27.05 -10.05
C ASP A 315 17.06 27.34 -10.15
N ASP A 316 16.65 28.54 -9.77
CA ASP A 316 15.25 29.07 -9.82
C ASP A 316 14.68 29.29 -11.25
N LEU A 317 15.29 28.73 -12.31
CA LEU A 317 14.94 29.05 -13.71
C LEU A 317 14.17 27.98 -14.51
N HIS A 318 13.96 26.76 -13.98
CA HIS A 318 13.26 25.69 -14.72
C HIS A 318 11.76 25.50 -14.36
N ALA A 319 11.20 26.36 -13.50
CA ALA A 319 9.81 26.24 -13.05
C ALA A 319 8.75 26.40 -14.17
N GLN A 320 9.08 27.06 -15.30
CA GLN A 320 8.13 27.36 -16.36
C GLN A 320 7.84 26.20 -17.34
N GLU A 321 8.80 25.30 -17.61
CA GLU A 321 8.57 24.18 -18.54
C GLU A 321 7.76 23.05 -17.90
N ILE A 322 7.86 22.90 -16.57
CA ILE A 322 7.19 21.85 -15.80
C ILE A 322 5.69 22.13 -15.61
N GLN A 323 5.32 23.42 -15.52
CA GLN A 323 3.93 23.86 -15.37
C GLN A 323 3.08 23.54 -16.62
N LEU A 324 3.71 23.42 -17.79
CA LEU A 324 3.07 23.04 -19.04
C LEU A 324 2.67 21.55 -19.08
N SER A 325 3.45 20.68 -18.42
CA SER A 325 3.16 19.24 -18.29
C SER A 325 2.04 18.93 -17.28
N SER A 326 1.93 19.71 -16.19
CA SER A 326 0.83 19.56 -15.22
C SER A 326 -0.50 20.10 -15.76
N LEU A 327 -0.49 21.16 -16.57
CA LEU A 327 -1.65 21.65 -17.32
C LEU A 327 -2.15 20.60 -18.34
N LYS A 328 -1.26 19.96 -19.09
CA LYS A 328 -1.62 18.87 -20.01
C LYS A 328 -2.21 17.65 -19.31
N LEU A 329 -1.76 17.32 -18.09
CA LEU A 329 -2.30 16.25 -17.26
C LEU A 329 -3.67 16.61 -16.66
N LYS A 330 -3.86 17.86 -16.20
CA LYS A 330 -5.18 18.37 -15.78
C LYS A 330 -6.18 18.39 -16.94
N GLU A 331 -5.75 18.78 -18.14
CA GLU A 331 -6.55 18.70 -19.37
C GLU A 331 -6.84 17.25 -19.77
N THR A 332 -5.87 16.32 -19.73
CA THR A 332 -6.14 14.92 -20.06
C THR A 332 -7.05 14.24 -19.06
N MET A 333 -6.95 14.54 -17.76
CA MET A 333 -7.91 14.04 -16.78
C MET A 333 -9.29 14.68 -16.98
N SER A 334 -9.37 16.02 -17.13
CA SER A 334 -10.64 16.71 -17.47
C SER A 334 -11.29 16.16 -18.75
N ASN A 335 -10.49 15.83 -19.77
CA ASN A 335 -10.96 15.29 -21.04
C ASN A 335 -11.34 13.80 -20.97
N ILE A 336 -10.59 12.97 -20.22
CA ILE A 336 -11.03 11.59 -19.90
C ILE A 336 -12.36 11.64 -19.12
N PHE A 337 -12.57 12.67 -18.28
CA PHE A 337 -13.82 12.85 -17.55
C PHE A 337 -14.96 13.41 -18.40
N SER A 338 -14.70 14.19 -19.46
CA SER A 338 -15.71 14.72 -20.40
C SER A 338 -16.09 13.70 -21.50
N ASP A 339 -15.14 12.94 -22.04
CA ASP A 339 -15.38 11.94 -23.10
C ASP A 339 -16.07 10.65 -22.60
N LEU A 340 -16.17 10.48 -21.27
CA LEU A 340 -17.00 9.46 -20.63
C LEU A 340 -18.44 9.94 -20.36
N CYS A 341 -18.89 10.97 -21.08
CA CYS A 341 -20.29 11.38 -21.20
C CYS A 341 -20.75 11.01 -22.62
N PRO A 342 -21.60 9.97 -22.82
CA PRO A 342 -22.27 9.84 -24.09
C PRO A 342 -23.14 11.10 -24.25
N SER A 343 -22.86 11.90 -25.26
CA SER A 343 -23.83 12.78 -25.89
C SER A 343 -24.99 11.93 -26.39
N GLY A 344 -25.91 11.65 -25.48
CA GLY A 344 -27.07 10.80 -25.66
C GLY A 344 -28.20 11.27 -24.75
N MET A 345 -28.50 12.58 -24.79
CA MET A 345 -29.89 12.99 -24.58
C MET A 345 -30.71 12.42 -25.74
N GLU A 346 -31.09 11.15 -25.67
CA GLU A 346 -32.30 10.73 -26.32
C GLU A 346 -33.46 11.34 -25.55
N SER A 347 -34.15 12.23 -26.25
CA SER A 347 -35.42 12.84 -25.91
C SER A 347 -36.39 11.85 -25.25
N PHE A 348 -36.58 11.95 -23.93
CA PHE A 348 -37.80 11.43 -23.31
C PHE A 348 -38.92 12.39 -23.66
N HIS A 349 -39.63 12.08 -24.76
CA HIS A 349 -40.96 12.60 -25.00
C HIS A 349 -41.83 12.25 -23.79
N LEU A 350 -42.32 13.27 -23.08
CA LEU A 350 -43.45 13.13 -22.17
C LEU A 350 -44.63 12.54 -22.96
N HIS A 351 -44.87 11.25 -22.79
CA HIS A 351 -46.21 10.71 -23.04
C HIS A 351 -47.11 11.24 -21.93
N THR A 352 -47.91 12.23 -22.29
CA THR A 352 -49.11 12.62 -21.57
C THR A 352 -50.00 11.38 -21.40
N LEU A 353 -50.14 10.94 -20.15
CA LEU A 353 -51.29 10.14 -19.72
C LEU A 353 -52.52 11.01 -19.97
N SER A 354 -53.22 10.74 -21.06
CA SER A 354 -54.58 11.23 -21.28
C SER A 354 -55.50 10.36 -20.42
N ASP A 355 -56.13 11.02 -19.46
CA ASP A 355 -57.26 10.50 -18.70
C ASP A 355 -58.34 9.98 -19.66
N SER A 356 -58.51 8.66 -19.69
CA SER A 356 -59.75 8.04 -20.13
C SER A 356 -60.78 8.18 -19.01
N SER A 357 -61.46 9.31 -18.98
CA SER A 357 -62.68 9.50 -18.20
C SER A 357 -63.74 10.10 -19.10
N ASN A 358 -64.59 9.25 -19.68
CA ASN A 358 -66.03 9.47 -19.72
C ASN A 358 -66.75 8.30 -20.42
N LYS A 359 -67.76 7.80 -19.71
CA LYS A 359 -69.10 7.35 -20.15
C LYS A 359 -69.25 6.57 -21.45
#